data_AF-A0A8A1L4E3-F1
#
_entry.id   AF-A0A8A1L4E3-F1
#
_cell.length_a   1.000
_cell.length_b   1.000
_cell.length_c   1.000
_cell.angle_alpha   90.00
_cell.angle_beta   90.00
_cell.angle_gamma   90.00
#
_symmetry.space_group_name_H-M   'P 1'
#
loop_
_entity.id
_entity.type
_entity.pdbx_description
1 polymer ?
#
loop_
_entity_poly.entity_id
_entity_poly.type
_entity_poly.pdbx_seq_one_letter_code
_entity_poly.pdbx_strand_id
1 'polypeptide(L)'
;MVLPTSARSANAAATAQFGPFASRIKKQPQFAGFPLKTVTRYGTIASAFGATAGIFAVFFFGEVPRVRKDILMNIPVIGGYWERSIPPEDNPF
;
A
#
# COMPACT_ATOMS: atom_id res chain seq x y z
N MET A 1 48.90 20.56 -0.58
CA MET A 1 48.80 19.09 -0.66
C MET A 1 47.66 18.76 -1.62
N VAL A 2 47.97 18.55 -2.91
CA VAL A 2 46.98 18.36 -3.98
C VAL A 2 46.86 16.85 -4.23
N LEU A 3 45.65 16.29 -4.09
CA LEU A 3 45.40 14.86 -4.35
C LEU A 3 45.79 14.51 -5.80
N PRO A 4 46.40 13.34 -6.04
CA PRO A 4 46.84 12.96 -7.37
C PRO A 4 45.63 12.80 -8.31
N THR A 5 45.69 13.53 -9.43
CA THR A 5 44.71 13.54 -10.53
C THR A 5 44.47 12.16 -11.16
N SER A 6 45.32 11.17 -10.87
CA SER A 6 45.17 9.77 -11.28
C SER A 6 43.96 9.07 -10.66
N ALA A 7 43.56 9.44 -9.43
CA ALA A 7 42.37 8.87 -8.79
C ALA A 7 41.06 9.36 -9.44
N ARG A 8 41.07 10.56 -10.03
CA ARG A 8 39.93 11.13 -10.76
C ARG A 8 39.84 10.58 -12.18
N SER A 9 40.98 10.36 -12.85
CA SER A 9 41.04 9.80 -14.19
C SER A 9 40.72 8.30 -14.24
N ALA A 10 41.04 7.53 -13.20
CA ALA A 10 40.68 6.12 -13.11
C ALA A 10 39.15 5.90 -13.04
N ASN A 11 38.44 6.75 -12.30
CA ASN A 11 36.97 6.71 -12.23
C ASN A 11 36.30 7.17 -13.54
N ALA A 12 36.91 8.12 -14.26
CA ALA A 12 36.47 8.53 -15.59
C ALA A 12 36.72 7.44 -16.65
N ALA A 13 37.85 6.72 -16.57
CA ALA A 13 38.17 5.61 -17.47
C ALA A 13 37.24 4.40 -17.25
N ALA A 14 36.86 4.08 -16.00
CA ALA A 14 35.93 3.01 -15.68
C ALA A 14 34.50 3.22 -16.24
N THR A 15 34.12 4.48 -16.50
CA THR A 15 32.83 4.82 -17.15
C THR A 15 32.94 4.93 -18.67
N ALA A 16 34.15 5.08 -19.21
CA ALA A 16 34.43 5.19 -20.64
C ALA A 16 34.66 3.85 -21.36
N GLN A 17 34.76 2.72 -20.64
CA GLN A 17 34.96 1.38 -21.22
C GLN A 17 33.73 0.80 -21.96
N PHE A 18 32.61 1.50 -21.91
CA PHE A 18 31.38 1.13 -22.60
C PHE A 18 31.27 1.99 -23.87
N GLY A 19 31.62 1.42 -25.03
CA GLY A 19 31.46 2.09 -26.33
C GLY A 19 29.99 2.50 -26.60
N PRO A 20 29.71 3.27 -27.68
CA PRO A 20 28.35 3.77 -27.98
C PRO A 20 27.27 2.68 -28.13
N PHE A 21 27.67 1.40 -28.23
CA PHE A 21 26.79 0.24 -28.33
C PHE A 21 26.79 -0.68 -27.10
N ALA A 22 27.51 -0.32 -26.03
CA ALA A 22 27.55 -1.12 -24.82
C ALA A 22 26.25 -0.97 -24.02
N SER A 23 25.55 -2.08 -23.82
CA SER A 23 24.28 -2.09 -23.09
C SER A 23 24.52 -1.77 -21.62
N ARG A 24 24.05 -0.60 -21.18
CA ARG A 24 24.08 -0.19 -19.78
C ARG A 24 22.97 -0.89 -19.01
N ILE A 25 23.16 -2.18 -18.70
CA ILE A 25 22.19 -2.98 -17.96
C ILE A 25 22.16 -2.52 -16.50
N LYS A 26 21.15 -1.72 -16.13
CA LYS A 26 20.85 -1.42 -14.73
C LYS A 26 20.09 -2.58 -14.12
N LYS A 27 20.48 -3.02 -12.92
CA LYS A 27 19.70 -4.03 -12.17
C LYS A 27 18.32 -3.44 -11.86
N GLN A 28 17.27 -4.10 -12.34
CA GLN A 28 15.90 -3.74 -12.00
C GLN A 28 15.67 -4.07 -10.51
N PRO A 29 15.14 -3.15 -9.69
CA PRO A 29 14.77 -3.48 -8.32
C PRO A 29 13.69 -4.57 -8.34
N GLN A 30 13.91 -5.62 -7.57
CA GLN A 30 13.03 -6.78 -7.44
C GLN A 30 12.74 -7.03 -5.96
N PHE A 31 11.51 -7.44 -5.66
CA PHE A 31 11.04 -7.80 -4.33
C PHE A 31 10.51 -9.23 -4.38
N ALA A 32 11.07 -10.12 -3.57
CA ALA A 32 10.69 -11.54 -3.53
C ALA A 32 10.68 -12.24 -4.93
N GLY A 33 11.61 -11.87 -5.81
CA GLY A 33 11.69 -12.42 -7.17
C GLY A 33 10.76 -11.75 -8.20
N PHE A 34 9.91 -10.81 -7.78
CA PHE A 34 9.06 -10.03 -8.68
C PHE A 34 9.69 -8.66 -8.98
N PRO A 35 9.72 -8.23 -10.26
CA PRO A 35 10.17 -6.89 -10.57
C PRO A 35 9.19 -5.86 -9.98
N LEU A 36 9.72 -4.74 -9.48
CA LEU A 36 8.91 -3.73 -8.77
C LEU A 36 7.73 -3.19 -9.61
N LYS A 37 7.90 -3.15 -10.94
CA LYS A 37 6.84 -2.78 -11.91
C LYS A 37 5.65 -3.73 -11.90
N THR A 38 5.89 -5.02 -11.63
CA THR A 38 4.84 -6.04 -11.56
C THR A 38 4.12 -5.96 -10.21
N VAL A 39 4.87 -5.81 -9.12
CA VAL A 39 4.30 -5.65 -7.77
C VAL A 39 3.40 -4.42 -7.71
N THR A 40 3.86 -3.28 -8.25
CA THR A 40 3.05 -2.05 -8.28
C THR A 40 1.77 -2.22 -9.10
N ARG A 41 1.85 -2.82 -10.30
CA ARG A 41 0.67 -3.06 -11.15
C ARG A 41 -0.37 -3.96 -10.48
N TYR A 42 0.05 -5.09 -9.91
CA TYR A 42 -0.92 -6.00 -9.28
C TYR A 42 -1.35 -5.51 -7.90
N GLY A 43 -0.48 -4.79 -7.20
CA GLY A 43 -0.81 -4.14 -5.93
C GLY A 43 -1.93 -3.10 -6.08
N THR A 44 -1.90 -2.28 -7.13
CA THR A 44 -2.97 -1.30 -7.39
C THR A 44 -4.30 -1.97 -7.76
N ILE A 45 -4.26 -3.07 -8.51
CA ILE A 45 -5.47 -3.84 -8.83
C ILE A 45 -6.02 -4.47 -7.54
N ALA A 46 -5.18 -5.16 -6.78
CA ALA A 46 -5.55 -5.80 -5.53
C ALA A 46 -6.09 -4.82 -4.50
N SER A 47 -5.56 -3.59 -4.43
CA SER A 47 -6.08 -2.57 -3.52
C SER A 47 -7.51 -2.15 -3.86
N ALA A 48 -7.87 -2.05 -5.14
CA ALA A 48 -9.23 -1.73 -5.55
C ALA A 48 -10.23 -2.83 -5.15
N PHE A 49 -9.86 -4.09 -5.37
CA PHE A 49 -10.65 -5.23 -4.93
C PHE A 49 -10.73 -5.31 -3.40
N GLY A 50 -9.62 -5.11 -2.70
CA GLY A 50 -9.57 -5.13 -1.24
C GLY A 50 -10.44 -4.04 -0.61
N ALA A 51 -10.40 -2.82 -1.14
CA ALA A 51 -11.27 -1.74 -0.68
C ALA A 51 -12.75 -2.06 -0.89
N THR A 52 -13.11 -2.54 -2.09
CA THR A 52 -14.49 -2.88 -2.44
C THR A 52 -15.02 -4.03 -1.58
N ALA A 53 -14.23 -5.10 -1.45
CA ALA A 53 -14.57 -6.25 -0.61
C ALA A 53 -14.66 -5.88 0.88
N GLY A 54 -13.78 -5.00 1.36
CA GLY A 54 -13.82 -4.49 2.73
C GLY A 54 -15.09 -3.70 3.02
N ILE A 55 -15.45 -2.77 2.14
CA ILE A 55 -16.71 -2.01 2.24
C ILE A 55 -17.89 -2.99 2.23
N PHE A 56 -17.95 -3.89 1.25
CA PHE A 56 -19.01 -4.89 1.16
C PHE A 56 -19.13 -5.72 2.46
N ALA A 57 -18.02 -6.19 3.00
CA ALA A 57 -18.01 -6.99 4.23
C ALA A 57 -18.54 -6.20 5.43
N VAL A 58 -18.13 -4.94 5.60
CA VAL A 58 -18.61 -4.09 6.70
C VAL A 58 -20.13 -3.90 6.62
N PHE A 59 -20.69 -3.68 5.42
CA PHE A 59 -22.13 -3.53 5.25
C PHE A 59 -22.88 -4.86 5.43
N PHE A 60 -22.37 -5.95 4.86
CA PHE A 60 -22.99 -7.28 4.96
C PHE A 60 -23.02 -7.79 6.41
N PHE A 61 -21.93 -7.59 7.16
CA PHE A 61 -21.84 -7.95 8.57
C PHE A 61 -22.34 -6.86 9.53
N GLY A 62 -22.95 -5.78 9.04
CA GLY A 62 -23.45 -4.68 9.86
C GLY A 62 -24.54 -5.08 10.87
N GLU A 63 -25.19 -6.23 10.68
CA GLU A 63 -26.13 -6.79 11.66
C GLU A 63 -25.44 -7.40 12.88
N VAL A 64 -24.18 -7.82 12.75
CA VAL A 64 -23.40 -8.35 13.86
C VAL A 64 -23.12 -7.22 14.85
N PRO A 65 -23.54 -7.34 16.14
CA PRO A 65 -23.41 -6.25 17.11
C PRO A 65 -21.98 -5.70 17.24
N ARG A 66 -20.97 -6.57 17.08
CA ARG A 66 -19.55 -6.21 17.11
C ARG A 66 -19.17 -5.26 15.96
N VAL A 67 -19.50 -5.61 14.73
CA VAL A 67 -19.18 -4.81 13.53
C VAL A 67 -19.91 -3.47 13.57
N ARG A 68 -21.16 -3.49 14.01
CA ARG A 68 -21.96 -2.27 14.15
C ARG A 68 -21.34 -1.29 15.15
N LYS A 69 -21.07 -1.73 16.38
CA LYS A 69 -20.55 -0.87 17.45
C LYS A 69 -19.10 -0.45 17.20
N ASP A 70 -18.26 -1.36 16.74
CA ASP A 70 -16.81 -1.11 16.63
C ASP A 70 -16.44 -0.37 15.34
N ILE A 71 -17.20 -0.53 14.24
CA ILE A 71 -16.88 0.06 12.94
C ILE A 71 -17.94 1.09 12.52
N LEU A 72 -19.19 0.67 12.33
CA LEU A 72 -20.22 1.52 11.71
C LEU A 72 -20.62 2.72 12.57
N MET A 73 -20.74 2.54 13.89
CA MET A 73 -21.07 3.63 14.83
C MET A 73 -19.91 4.62 15.02
N ASN A 74 -18.68 4.24 14.67
CA ASN A 74 -17.50 5.11 14.79
C ASN A 74 -17.25 5.96 13.53
N ILE A 75 -18.11 5.88 12.51
CA ILE A 75 -18.00 6.72 11.32
C ILE A 75 -18.46 8.15 11.67
N PRO A 76 -17.61 9.18 11.49
CA PRO A 76 -18.01 10.55 11.77
C PRO A 76 -19.20 10.95 10.89
N VAL A 77 -20.05 11.85 11.39
CA VAL A 77 -21.27 12.35 10.73
C VAL A 77 -22.43 11.35 10.70
N ILE A 78 -22.20 10.10 10.30
CA ILE A 78 -23.30 9.15 10.05
C ILE A 78 -23.44 8.06 11.11
N GLY A 79 -22.46 7.82 11.98
CA GLY A 79 -22.45 6.70 12.93
C GLY A 79 -23.70 6.55 13.82
N GLY A 80 -24.35 7.66 14.18
CA GLY A 80 -25.61 7.64 14.94
C GLY A 80 -26.78 6.95 14.23
N TYR A 81 -26.77 6.83 12.90
CA TYR A 81 -27.81 6.10 12.16
C TYR A 81 -27.81 4.59 12.47
N TRP A 82 -26.67 4.04 12.91
CA TRP A 82 -26.54 2.62 13.27
C TRP A 82 -26.80 2.36 14.76
N GLU A 83 -27.17 3.38 15.53
CA GLU A 83 -27.53 3.23 16.93
C GLU A 83 -28.90 2.55 17.09
N ARG A 84 -28.93 1.43 17.81
CA ARG A 84 -30.17 0.77 18.22
C ARG A 84 -30.35 1.01 19.72
N SER A 85 -30.86 2.19 20.08
CA SER A 85 -31.23 2.49 21.47
C SER A 85 -32.55 1.81 21.79
N ILE A 86 -32.52 0.87 22.74
CA ILE A 86 -33.73 0.30 23.34
C ILE A 86 -33.87 0.99 24.71
N PRO A 87 -34.99 1.66 25.00
CA PRO A 87 -35.25 2.22 26.31
C PRO A 87 -35.10 1.14 27.39
N PRO A 88 -34.46 1.42 28.54
CA PRO A 88 -34.29 0.41 29.59
C PRO A 88 -35.61 -0.18 30.09
N GLU A 89 -36.68 0.60 30.05
CA GLU A 89 -38.05 0.20 30.41
C GLU A 89 -38.69 -0.80 29.43
N ASP A 90 -38.27 -0.80 28.16
CA ASP A 90 -38.74 -1.73 27.12
C ASP A 90 -37.87 -2.99 27.03
N ASN A 91 -36.84 -3.12 27.88
CA ASN A 91 -35.94 -4.25 27.89
C ASN A 91 -36.27 -5.22 29.03
N PRO A 92 -36.83 -6.41 28.75
CA PRO A 92 -37.16 -7.40 29.77
C PRO A 92 -35.94 -8.15 30.36
N PHE A 93 -34.70 -7.76 30.02
CA PHE A 93 -33.44 -8.35 30.52
C PHE A 93 -32.36 -7.32 30.85
#